data_AF-A0A537UGS2-F1
#
_entry.id   AF-A0A537UGS2-F1
#
_cell.length_a   1.000
_cell.length_b   1.000
_cell.length_c   1.000
_cell.angle_alpha   90.00
_cell.angle_beta   90.00
_cell.angle_gamma   90.00
#
_symmetry.space_group_name_H-M   'P 1'
#
loop_
_entity.id
_entity.type
_entity.pdbx_description
1 polymer ?
#
loop_
_entity_poly.entity_id
_entity_poly.type
_entity_poly.pdbx_seq_one_letter_code
_entity_poly.pdbx_strand_id
1 'polypeptide(L)' 'ELTKLEGRVDDLHDIGLKELFLKHRSANTMDFIVGAEIYDHLEKVADRFDDVANEINSIVIEQV' A
#
# COMPACT_ATOMS: atom_id res chain seq x y z
N GLU A 1 -14.05 9.48 0.12
CA GLU A 1 -12.75 9.86 -0.49
C GLU A 1 -11.64 8.91 -0.07
N LEU A 2 -11.66 8.38 1.15
CA LEU A 2 -10.72 7.38 1.69
C LEU A 2 -10.61 6.10 0.85
N THR A 3 -11.73 5.48 0.46
CA THR A 3 -11.74 4.31 -0.44
C THR A 3 -11.08 4.55 -1.81
N LYS A 4 -10.99 5.81 -2.26
CA LYS A 4 -10.28 6.15 -3.51
C LYS A 4 -8.78 6.31 -3.29
N LEU A 5 -8.34 6.56 -2.06
CA LEU A 5 -6.94 6.63 -1.69
C LEU A 5 -6.38 5.22 -1.48
N GLU A 6 -7.10 4.37 -0.75
CA GLU A 6 -6.80 2.93 -0.57
C GLU A 6 -6.56 2.25 -1.93
N GLY A 7 -7.55 2.28 -2.83
CA GLY A 7 -7.38 1.65 -4.16
C GLY A 7 -6.25 2.24 -5.00
N ARG A 8 -5.85 3.50 -4.78
CA ARG A 8 -4.67 4.09 -5.45
C ARG A 8 -3.36 3.60 -4.87
N VAL A 9 -3.31 3.29 -3.58
CA VAL A 9 -2.12 2.72 -2.94
C VAL A 9 -1.93 1.28 -3.41
N ASP A 10 -3.00 0.49 -3.48
CA ASP A 10 -2.98 -0.87 -4.00
C ASP A 10 -2.52 -0.90 -5.47
N ASP A 11 -3.09 -0.03 -6.31
CA ASP A 11 -2.69 0.10 -7.72
C ASP A 11 -1.18 0.41 -7.85
N LEU A 12 -0.66 1.30 -6.98
CA LEU A 12 0.76 1.66 -6.98
C LEU A 12 1.64 0.51 -6.47
N HIS A 13 1.16 -0.26 -5.49
CA HIS A 13 1.84 -1.46 -5.00
C HIS A 13 1.98 -2.49 -6.13
N ASP A 14 0.89 -2.80 -6.84
CA ASP A 14 0.87 -3.77 -7.94
C ASP A 14 1.76 -3.35 -9.11
N ILE A 15 1.67 -2.07 -9.52
CA ILE A 15 2.53 -1.51 -10.56
C ILE A 15 4.00 -1.60 -10.12
N GLY A 16 4.29 -1.21 -8.87
CA GLY A 16 5.63 -1.23 -8.30
C GLY A 16 6.25 -2.62 -8.25
N LEU A 17 5.50 -3.62 -7.79
CA LEU A 17 5.94 -5.01 -7.76
C LEU A 17 6.20 -5.57 -9.16
N LYS A 18 5.32 -5.26 -10.12
CA LYS A 18 5.49 -5.68 -11.52
C LYS A 18 6.76 -5.09 -12.12
N GLU A 19 7.01 -3.80 -11.94
CA GLU A 19 8.22 -3.14 -12.43
C GLU A 19 9.48 -3.69 -11.76
N LEU A 20 9.43 -3.89 -10.44
CA LEU A 20 10.51 -4.47 -9.67
C LEU A 20 10.84 -5.90 -10.15
N PHE A 21 9.81 -6.73 -10.39
CA PHE A 21 10.00 -8.05 -10.95
C PHE A 21 10.64 -7.98 -12.33
N LEU A 22 10.11 -7.16 -13.25
CA LEU A 22 10.65 -7.04 -14.61
C LEU A 22 12.12 -6.58 -14.61
N LYS A 23 12.51 -5.74 -13.66
CA LYS A 23 13.89 -5.27 -13.48
C LYS A 23 14.83 -6.36 -12.97
N HIS A 24 14.37 -7.20 -12.05
CA HIS A 24 15.22 -8.18 -11.35
C HIS A 24 15.04 -9.63 -11.80
N ARG A 25 14.08 -9.95 -12.69
CA ARG A 25 13.76 -11.32 -13.17
C ARG A 25 14.93 -12.07 -13.82
N SER A 26 15.97 -11.36 -14.23
CA SER A 26 17.17 -11.92 -14.90
C SER A 26 18.46 -11.56 -14.16
N ALA A 27 18.33 -10.99 -12.95
CA ALA A 27 19.43 -10.43 -12.17
C ALA A 27 19.38 -10.98 -10.73
N ASN A 28 19.87 -10.21 -9.76
CA ASN A 28 19.91 -10.63 -8.36
C ASN A 28 18.50 -10.72 -7.75
N THR A 29 18.07 -11.95 -7.44
CA THR A 29 16.80 -12.24 -6.77
C THR A 29 16.67 -11.58 -5.40
N MET A 30 17.77 -11.41 -4.65
CA MET A 30 17.70 -10.78 -3.32
C MET A 30 17.27 -9.31 -3.39
N ASP A 31 17.64 -8.60 -4.45
CA ASP A 31 17.21 -7.20 -4.63
C ASP A 31 15.69 -7.10 -4.86
N PHE A 32 15.12 -8.09 -5.57
CA PHE A 32 13.66 -8.21 -5.71
C PHE A 32 12.99 -8.48 -4.35
N ILE A 33 13.51 -9.46 -3.59
CA ILE A 33 12.93 -9.82 -2.28
C ILE A 33 12.93 -8.61 -1.33
N VAL A 34 14.06 -7.92 -1.21
CA VAL A 34 14.15 -6.71 -0.37
C VAL A 34 13.19 -5.63 -0.85
N GLY A 35 13.10 -5.38 -2.16
CA GLY A 35 12.18 -4.39 -2.68
C GLY A 35 10.71 -4.76 -2.48
N ALA A 36 10.36 -6.04 -2.62
CA ALA A 36 9.00 -6.52 -2.39
C ALA A 36 8.57 -6.35 -0.93
N GLU A 37 9.45 -6.68 0.03
CA GLU A 37 9.21 -6.43 1.46
C GLU A 37 9.05 -4.94 1.79
N ILE A 38 9.75 -4.06 1.07
CA ILE A 38 9.56 -2.61 1.22
C ILE A 38 8.16 -2.20 0.75
N TYR A 39 7.68 -2.70 -0.39
CA TYR A 39 6.33 -2.42 -0.89
C TYR A 39 5.24 -2.92 0.07
N ASP A 40 5.37 -4.14 0.60
CA ASP A 40 4.45 -4.72 1.59
C ASP A 40 4.42 -3.89 2.90
N HIS A 41 5.57 -3.41 3.37
CA HIS A 41 5.60 -2.50 4.52
C HIS A 41 4.94 -1.14 4.25
N LEU A 42 5.10 -0.59 3.04
CA LEU A 42 4.50 0.69 2.68
C LEU A 42 2.97 0.60 2.57
N GLU A 43 2.45 -0.49 2.01
CA GLU A 43 1.01 -0.80 1.96
C GLU A 43 0.42 -0.88 3.36
N LYS A 44 1.03 -1.67 4.26
CA LYS A 44 0.60 -1.77 5.66
C LYS A 44 0.58 -0.42 6.38
N VAL A 45 1.53 0.47 6.10
CA VAL A 45 1.55 1.82 6.69
C VAL A 45 0.38 2.64 6.17
N ALA A 46 0.07 2.55 4.87
CA ALA A 46 -1.07 3.25 4.29
C ALA A 46 -2.41 2.75 4.84
N ASP A 47 -2.59 1.43 4.98
CA ASP A 47 -3.78 0.83 5.58
C ASP A 47 -4.04 1.36 6.99
N ARG A 48 -2.99 1.54 7.80
CA ARG A 48 -3.13 2.11 9.15
C ARG A 48 -3.60 3.55 9.14
N PHE A 49 -3.23 4.33 8.12
CA PHE A 49 -3.79 5.67 7.97
C PHE A 49 -5.27 5.63 7.59
N ASP A 50 -5.68 4.66 6.76
CA ASP A 50 -7.08 4.47 6.42
C ASP A 50 -7.91 4.02 7.63
N ASP A 51 -7.42 3.05 8.41
CA ASP A 51 -8.02 2.62 9.68
C ASP A 51 -8.32 3.82 10.60
N VAL A 52 -7.33 4.69 10.81
CA VAL A 52 -7.48 5.89 11.66
C VAL A 52 -8.50 6.87 11.08
N ALA A 53 -8.48 7.07 9.77
CA ALA A 53 -9.41 7.99 9.11
C ALA A 53 -10.86 7.47 9.17
N ASN A 54 -11.05 6.15 9.04
CA ASN A 54 -12.34 5.50 9.19
C ASN A 54 -12.87 5.58 10.63
N GLU A 55 -12.01 5.46 11.63
CA GLU A 55 -12.38 5.63 13.04
C GLU A 55 -12.83 7.08 13.33
N ILE A 56 -12.09 8.07 12.83
CA ILE A 56 -12.47 9.49 12.96
C ILE A 56 -13.83 9.74 12.30
N ASN A 57 -14.06 9.21 11.10
CA ASN A 57 -15.33 9.37 10.40
C ASN A 57 -16.50 8.71 11.17
N SER A 58 -16.27 7.55 11.77
CA SER A 58 -17.27 6.85 12.60
C SER A 58 -17.68 7.69 13.82
N ILE A 59 -16.71 8.25 14.54
CA ILE A 59 -16.97 9.14 15.69
C ILE A 59 -17.78 10.37 15.28
N VAL A 60 -17.46 10.99 14.13
CA VAL A 60 -18.16 12.17 13.65
C VAL A 60 -19.63 11.87 13.32
N ILE A 61 -19.92 10.70 12.75
CA ILE A 61 -21.28 10.29 12.40
C ILE A 61 -22.11 9.99 13.66
N GLU A 62 -21.50 9.40 14.70
CA GLU A 62 -22.21 9.09 15.95
C GLU A 62 -22.61 10.33 16.78
N GLN A 63 -21.96 11.48 16.55
CA GLN A 63 -22.22 12.73 17.29
C GLN A 63 -23.20 13.67 16.58
N VAL A 64 -23.81 13.25 15.45
CA VAL A 64 -24.78 14.02 14.66
C VAL A 64 -26.19 13.44 14.75
#